data_AF-A0A1H3TEE3-F1
#
_entry.id   AF-A0A1H3TEE3-F1
#
_cell.length_a   1.000
_cell.length_b   1.000
_cell.length_c   1.000
_cell.angle_alpha   90.00
_cell.angle_beta   90.00
_cell.angle_gamma   90.00
#
_symmetry.space_group_name_H-M   'P 1'
#
loop_
_entity.id
_entity.type
_entity.pdbx_description
1 polymer ?
#
loop_
_entity_poly.entity_id
_entity_poly.type
_entity_poly.pdbx_seq_one_letter_code
_entity_poly.pdbx_strand_id
1 'polypeptide(L)' 'MIEVVGRWCAGESDWHSLPSYEIVLERTGVGWHVTYLAHGEPHALIGFDSESEARDNVDHLMSIGSHAGLPWREIA' A
#
# COMPACT_ATOMS: atom_id res chain seq x y z
N MET A 1 -6.97 -6.15 -16.77
CA MET A 1 -7.63 -6.51 -15.50
C MET A 1 -6.66 -6.16 -14.38
N ILE A 2 -7.14 -5.54 -13.32
CA ILE A 2 -6.34 -5.21 -12.13
C ILE A 2 -6.87 -6.11 -11.02
N GLU A 3 -5.97 -6.84 -10.36
CA GLU A 3 -6.25 -7.74 -9.24
C GLU A 3 -5.52 -7.23 -8.01
N VAL A 4 -6.25 -6.97 -6.92
CA VAL A 4 -5.62 -6.60 -5.65
C VAL A 4 -5.08 -7.86 -4.99
N VAL A 5 -3.78 -7.89 -4.75
CA VAL A 5 -3.06 -9.05 -4.17
C VAL A 5 -2.82 -8.87 -2.68
N GLY A 6 -2.70 -7.63 -2.22
CA GLY A 6 -2.55 -7.34 -0.80
C GLY A 6 -2.85 -5.88 -0.48
N ARG A 7 -3.26 -5.63 0.76
CA ARG A 7 -3.55 -4.28 1.25
C ARG A 7 -3.09 -4.13 2.69
N TRP A 8 -2.45 -3.00 2.97
CA TRP A 8 -1.95 -2.66 4.29
C TRP A 8 -2.40 -1.25 4.67
N CYS A 9 -2.74 -1.06 5.93
CA CYS A 9 -3.18 0.23 6.46
C CYS A 9 -2.31 0.67 7.63
N ALA A 10 -2.10 1.97 7.76
CA ALA A 10 -1.50 2.59 8.94
C ALA A 10 -2.36 3.76 9.42
N GLY A 11 -2.66 3.72 10.71
CA GLY A 11 -3.43 4.76 11.40
C GLY A 11 -4.93 4.72 11.14
N GLU A 12 -5.65 5.37 12.02
CA GLU A 12 -7.08 5.64 11.89
C GLU A 12 -7.25 7.15 11.81
N SER A 13 -8.05 7.64 10.85
CA SER A 13 -8.37 9.06 10.78
C SER A 13 -9.47 9.37 11.81
N ASP A 14 -9.22 10.28 12.75
CA ASP A 14 -10.26 10.75 13.68
C ASP A 14 -11.41 11.47 12.97
N TRP A 15 -11.19 11.91 11.72
CA TRP A 15 -12.15 12.68 10.93
C TRP A 15 -12.98 11.83 9.97
N HIS A 16 -12.45 10.68 9.53
CA HIS A 16 -13.04 9.84 8.49
C HIS A 16 -12.92 8.37 8.88
N SER A 17 -13.89 7.53 8.53
CA SER A 17 -13.82 6.07 8.77
C SER A 17 -12.81 5.34 7.86
N LEU A 18 -11.81 6.06 7.34
CA LEU A 18 -10.76 5.57 6.48
C LEU A 18 -9.43 5.53 7.25
N PRO A 19 -8.57 4.56 6.95
CA PRO A 19 -7.20 4.60 7.44
C PRO A 19 -6.49 5.86 6.94
N SER A 20 -5.56 6.36 7.75
CA SER A 20 -4.79 7.55 7.39
C SER A 20 -3.90 7.29 6.17
N TYR A 21 -3.34 6.08 6.09
CA TYR A 21 -2.49 5.65 5.00
C TYR A 21 -2.78 4.22 4.59
N GLU A 22 -2.64 3.94 3.30
CA GLU A 22 -2.79 2.60 2.74
C GLU A 22 -1.73 2.30 1.71
N ILE A 23 -1.33 1.05 1.63
CA ILE A 23 -0.54 0.48 0.54
C ILE A 23 -1.39 -0.61 -0.09
N VAL A 24 -1.54 -0.57 -1.41
CA VAL A 24 -2.24 -1.59 -2.18
C VAL A 24 -1.25 -2.18 -3.17
N LEU A 25 -1.05 -3.49 -3.11
CA LEU A 25 -0.30 -4.24 -4.11
C LEU A 25 -1.29 -4.79 -5.13
N GLU A 26 -1.09 -4.41 -6.38
CA GLU A 26 -1.98 -4.72 -7.49
C GLU A 26 -1.21 -5.47 -8.57
N ARG A 27 -1.76 -6.60 -9.03
CA ARG A 27 -1.33 -7.26 -10.25
C ARG A 27 -2.10 -6.66 -11.42
N THR A 28 -1.37 -6.19 -12.43
CA THR A 28 -1.94 -5.69 -13.66
C THR A 28 -1.74 -6.70 -14.80
N GLY A 29 -2.34 -6.44 -15.96
CA GLY A 29 -2.14 -7.29 -17.14
C GLY A 29 -0.71 -7.27 -17.71
N VAL A 30 0.12 -6.30 -17.29
CA VAL A 30 1.45 -6.06 -17.85
C VAL A 30 2.56 -6.05 -16.80
N GLY A 31 2.23 -6.20 -15.52
CA GLY A 31 3.20 -6.11 -14.42
C GLY A 31 2.51 -5.93 -13.07
N TRP A 32 3.17 -5.23 -12.16
CA TRP A 32 2.74 -5.04 -10.78
C TRP A 32 2.78 -3.58 -10.41
N HIS A 33 1.80 -3.12 -9.64
CA HIS A 33 1.76 -1.76 -9.10
C HIS A 33 1.72 -1.80 -7.59
N VAL A 34 2.41 -0.86 -6.97
CA VAL A 34 2.25 -0.51 -5.56
C VAL A 34 1.65 0.88 -5.50
N THR A 35 0.41 0.97 -5.02
CA THR A 35 -0.32 2.23 -4.88
C THR A 35 -0.33 2.65 -3.42
N TYR A 36 0.16 3.86 -3.15
CA TYR A 36 0.16 4.49 -1.84
C TYR A 36 -1.00 5.47 -1.75
N LEU A 37 -1.92 5.25 -0.82
CA LEU A 37 -3.05 6.14 -0.55
C LEU A 37 -2.85 6.90 0.75
N ALA A 38 -3.26 8.17 0.75
CA ALA A 38 -3.38 9.00 1.94
C ALA A 38 -4.85 9.43 2.06
N HIS A 39 -5.50 9.06 3.16
CA HIS A 39 -6.93 9.32 3.39
C HIS A 39 -7.85 8.85 2.24
N GLY A 40 -7.53 7.70 1.65
CA GLY A 40 -8.30 7.11 0.53
C GLY A 40 -8.00 7.70 -0.85
N GLU A 41 -7.13 8.71 -0.94
CA GLU A 41 -6.73 9.31 -2.21
C GLU A 41 -5.35 8.78 -2.66
N PRO A 42 -5.16 8.42 -3.94
CA PRO A 42 -3.88 7.94 -4.44
C PRO A 42 -2.85 9.09 -4.43
N HIS A 43 -1.80 8.90 -3.65
CA HIS A 43 -0.73 9.88 -3.49
C HIS A 43 0.51 9.51 -4.30
N ALA A 44 0.83 8.22 -4.41
CA ALA A 44 1.90 7.72 -5.28
C ALA A 44 1.54 6.36 -5.88
N LEU A 45 2.08 6.08 -7.07
CA LEU A 45 1.96 4.80 -7.75
C LEU A 45 3.32 4.43 -8.33
N ILE A 46 3.79 3.23 -8.04
CA ILE A 46 5.08 2.71 -8.51
C ILE A 46 4.82 1.43 -9.30
N GLY A 47 5.37 1.37 -10.53
CA GLY A 47 5.27 0.20 -11.40
C GLY A 47 6.50 -0.69 -11.33
N PHE A 48 6.28 -1.99 -11.38
CA PHE A 48 7.27 -3.05 -11.32
C PHE A 48 7.00 -4.12 -12.38
N ASP A 49 8.06 -4.70 -12.93
CA ASP A 49 7.96 -5.79 -13.90
C ASP A 49 7.69 -7.14 -13.20
N SER A 50 8.13 -7.30 -11.95
CA SER A 50 8.03 -8.56 -11.20
C SER A 50 7.30 -8.45 -9.86
N GLU A 51 6.68 -9.56 -9.45
CA GLU A 51 5.99 -9.69 -8.16
C GLU A 51 6.94 -9.53 -6.98
N SER A 52 8.15 -10.08 -7.11
CA SER A 52 9.19 -10.01 -6.08
C SER A 52 9.63 -8.57 -5.82
N GLU A 53 9.86 -7.77 -6.86
CA GLU A 53 10.25 -6.37 -6.69
C GLU A 53 9.14 -5.54 -6.04
N ALA A 54 7.89 -5.79 -6.45
CA ALA A 54 6.74 -5.12 -5.86
C ALA A 54 6.57 -5.49 -4.38
N ARG A 55 6.76 -6.77 -4.02
CA ARG A 55 6.74 -7.21 -2.61
C ARG A 55 7.91 -6.66 -1.80
N ASP A 56 9.13 -6.70 -2.34
CA ASP A 56 10.30 -6.12 -1.67
C ASP A 56 10.10 -4.62 -1.41
N ASN A 57 9.41 -3.91 -2.33
CA ASN A 57 9.05 -2.52 -2.11
C ASN A 57 8.03 -2.35 -0.97
N VAL A 58 6.99 -3.19 -0.92
CA VAL A 58 6.01 -3.20 0.18
C VAL A 58 6.70 -3.51 1.51
N ASP A 59 7.54 -4.54 1.57
CA ASP A 59 8.33 -4.90 2.76
C ASP A 59 9.27 -3.77 3.18
N HIS A 60 9.91 -3.11 2.22
CA HIS A 60 10.71 -1.92 2.49
C HIS A 60 9.85 -0.83 3.12
N LEU A 61 8.71 -0.46 2.51
CA LEU A 61 7.77 0.56 3.01
C LEU A 61 7.24 0.24 4.41
N MET A 62 7.01 -1.05 4.71
CA MET A 62 6.63 -1.50 6.04
C MET A 62 7.81 -1.43 7.04
N SER A 63 9.03 -1.72 6.58
CA SER A 63 10.24 -1.74 7.40
C SER A 63 10.81 -0.35 7.72
N ILE A 64 10.52 0.70 6.95
CA ILE A 64 10.98 2.07 7.27
C ILE A 64 10.36 2.61 8.57
N GLY A 65 9.49 1.82 9.21
CA GLY A 65 8.91 2.11 10.50
C GLY A 65 7.66 2.95 10.37
N SER A 66 6.83 2.82 11.40
CA SER A 66 5.54 3.47 11.60
C SER A 66 5.35 4.76 10.79
N HIS A 67 4.52 4.73 9.75
CA HIS A 67 4.23 5.94 8.99
C HIS A 67 3.46 6.90 9.91
N ALA A 68 4.06 8.07 10.18
CA ALA A 68 3.58 9.01 11.19
C ALA A 68 3.43 8.43 12.62
N GLY A 69 4.25 7.44 13.02
CA GLY A 69 4.20 6.85 14.36
C GLY A 69 3.18 5.70 14.51
N LEU A 70 2.54 5.26 13.42
CA LEU A 70 1.49 4.24 13.44
C LEU A 70 1.96 2.95 12.74
N PRO A 71 1.81 1.77 13.35
CA PRO A 71 2.24 0.51 12.75
C PRO A 71 1.35 0.13 11.56
N TRP A 72 1.98 -0.44 10.53
CA TRP A 72 1.27 -1.05 9.42
C TRP A 72 0.55 -2.33 9.86
N ARG A 73 -0.63 -2.57 9.30
CA ARG A 73 -1.41 -3.80 9.47
C ARG A 73 -1.95 -4.24 8.14
N GLU A 74 -1.76 -5.52 7.82
CA GLU A 74 -2.39 -6.14 6.67
C GLU A 74 -3.90 -6.25 6.90
N ILE A 75 -4.69 -5.97 5.87
CA ILE A 75 -6.14 -6.13 5.87
C ILE A 75 -6.54 -7.10 4.75
N ALA A 76 -7.36 -8.09 5.13
CA ALA A 76 -7.85 -9.17 4.26
C ALA A 76 -9.07 -8.75 3.43
#